data_AF-A0A5A5THL9-F1
#
_entry.id   AF-A0A5A5THL9-F1
#
_cell.length_a   1.000
_cell.length_b   1.000
_cell.length_c   1.000
_cell.angle_alpha   90.00
_cell.angle_beta   90.00
_cell.angle_gamma   90.00
#
_symmetry.space_group_name_H-M   'P 1'
#
loop_
_entity.id
_entity.type
_entity.pdbx_description
1 polymer ?
#
loop_
_entity_poly.entity_id
_entity_poly.type
_entity_poly.pdbx_seq_one_letter_code
_entity_poly.pdbx_strand_id
1 'polypeptide(L)' 'MSNEFQRPVSVDFAPQGSHCEWCGKPAERQLTAIGGLYHNESGTFCQPCGEEFTQGVANALSATVTAATYVRQQHQ' A
#
# COMPACT_ATOMS: atom_id res chain seq x y z
N MET A 1 11.95 -3.52 18.33
CA MET A 1 10.50 -3.25 18.43
C MET A 1 10.05 -2.74 17.07
N SER A 2 9.41 -3.58 16.27
CA SER A 2 8.84 -3.18 14.98
C SER A 2 7.61 -2.35 15.26
N ASN A 3 7.68 -1.05 14.98
CA ASN A 3 6.60 -0.12 15.29
C ASN A 3 5.39 -0.48 14.44
N GLU A 4 4.27 -0.83 15.07
CA GLU A 4 2.99 -1.16 14.43
C GLU A 4 2.41 -0.01 13.58
N PHE A 5 3.01 1.17 13.68
CA PHE A 5 2.68 2.40 12.97
C PHE A 5 3.28 2.53 11.56
N GLN A 6 4.09 1.58 11.08
CA GLN A 6 4.65 1.61 9.72
C GLN A 6 3.89 0.73 8.73
N ARG A 7 2.55 0.75 8.76
CA ARG A 7 1.80 0.07 7.69
C ARG A 7 1.90 0.92 6.42
N PRO A 8 2.23 0.31 5.27
CA PRO A 8 2.34 1.02 3.99
C PRO A 8 0.97 1.47 3.44
N VAL A 9 -0.13 1.01 4.06
CA VAL A 9 -1.50 1.31 3.66
C VAL A 9 -2.39 1.55 4.88
N SER A 10 -3.42 2.38 4.76
CA SER A 10 -4.57 2.38 5.66
C SER A 10 -5.49 1.21 5.28
N VAL A 11 -6.23 0.71 6.27
CA VAL A 11 -7.17 -0.40 6.10
C VAL A 11 -8.51 0.01 6.70
N ASP A 12 -9.54 0.03 5.86
CA ASP A 12 -10.93 0.27 6.22
C ASP A 12 -11.83 -0.87 5.70
N PHE A 13 -13.09 -0.88 6.13
CA PHE A 13 -14.08 -1.81 5.60
C PHE A 13 -14.53 -1.40 4.20
N ALA A 14 -14.66 -2.38 3.30
CA ALA A 14 -15.29 -2.12 2.01
C ALA A 14 -16.79 -1.87 2.20
N PRO A 15 -17.41 -0.96 1.41
CA PRO A 15 -18.86 -0.77 1.42
C PRO A 15 -19.60 -2.09 1.15
N GLN A 16 -20.75 -2.29 1.80
CA GLN A 16 -21.51 -3.51 1.59
C GLN A 16 -21.90 -3.69 0.11
N GLY A 17 -21.69 -4.90 -0.41
CA GLY A 17 -21.99 -5.22 -1.81
C GLY A 17 -20.96 -4.73 -2.83
N SER A 18 -19.85 -4.13 -2.38
CA SER A 18 -18.73 -3.79 -3.26
C SER A 18 -18.02 -5.04 -3.80
N HIS A 19 -17.42 -4.88 -4.97
CA HIS A 19 -16.65 -5.91 -5.65
C HIS A 19 -15.21 -5.42 -5.79
N CYS A 20 -14.27 -6.35 -5.66
CA CYS A 20 -12.85 -6.13 -5.85
C CYS A 20 -12.58 -5.53 -7.22
N GLU A 21 -11.88 -4.40 -7.24
CA GLU A 21 -11.59 -3.67 -8.48
C GLU A 21 -10.65 -4.45 -9.42
N TRP A 22 -9.88 -5.41 -8.89
CA TRP A 22 -8.93 -6.20 -9.68
C TRP A 22 -9.51 -7.49 -10.25
N CYS A 23 -10.36 -8.20 -9.49
CA CYS A 23 -10.85 -9.53 -9.90
C CYS A 23 -12.37 -9.67 -9.91
N GLY A 24 -13.13 -8.65 -9.52
CA GLY A 24 -14.59 -8.66 -9.52
C GLY A 24 -15.23 -9.55 -8.46
N LYS A 25 -14.48 -10.26 -7.62
CA LYS A 25 -15.01 -11.02 -6.46
C LYS A 25 -15.48 -10.06 -5.36
N PRO A 26 -16.33 -10.48 -4.40
CA PRO A 26 -16.74 -9.61 -3.29
C PRO A 26 -15.54 -8.97 -2.58
N ALA A 27 -15.63 -7.66 -2.34
CA ALA A 27 -14.60 -6.94 -1.60
C ALA A 27 -14.86 -7.05 -0.10
N GLU A 28 -13.77 -7.06 0.66
CA GLU A 28 -13.78 -7.17 2.12
C GLU A 28 -13.18 -5.92 2.79
N ARG A 29 -12.30 -5.22 2.06
CA ARG A 29 -11.54 -4.09 2.58
C ARG A 29 -11.34 -2.99 1.56
N GLN A 30 -11.29 -1.77 2.07
CA GLN A 30 -10.83 -0.61 1.34
C GLN A 30 -9.40 -0.30 1.80
N LEU A 31 -8.49 -0.12 0.85
CA LEU A 31 -7.07 0.17 1.14
C LEU A 31 -6.69 1.51 0.52
N THR A 32 -5.86 2.28 1.22
CA THR A 32 -5.24 3.50 0.67
C THR A 32 -3.75 3.49 0.95
N ALA A 33 -2.92 3.73 -0.05
CA ALA A 33 -1.47 3.80 0.10
C ALA A 33 -1.04 5.02 0.92
N ILE A 34 -0.24 4.78 1.97
CA ILE A 34 0.32 5.82 2.85
C ILE A 34 1.80 6.03 2.49
N GLY A 35 2.05 7.07 1.70
CA GLY A 35 3.40 7.50 1.33
C GLY A 35 4.00 6.78 0.12
N GLY A 36 5.26 7.08 -0.18
CA GLY A 36 5.95 6.58 -1.37
C GLY A 36 5.39 7.17 -2.67
N LEU A 37 5.71 6.51 -3.79
CA LEU A 37 5.31 6.96 -5.13
C LEU A 37 3.79 6.87 -5.37
N TYR A 38 3.12 5.93 -4.69
CA TYR A 38 1.69 5.65 -4.88
C TYR A 38 0.80 6.34 -3.83
N HIS A 39 1.30 7.36 -3.13
CA HIS A 39 0.51 8.05 -2.11
C HIS A 39 -0.86 8.50 -2.67
N ASN A 40 -1.92 8.18 -1.92
CA ASN A 40 -3.33 8.39 -2.29
C ASN A 40 -3.94 7.43 -3.33
N GLU A 41 -3.20 6.46 -3.87
CA GLU A 41 -3.85 5.36 -4.58
C GLU A 41 -4.70 4.56 -3.59
N SER A 42 -5.94 4.26 -3.98
CA SER A 42 -6.89 3.55 -3.13
C SER A 42 -7.81 2.68 -3.96
N GLY A 43 -8.49 1.75 -3.29
CA GLY A 43 -9.50 0.90 -3.91
C GLY A 43 -10.14 -0.08 -2.94
N THR A 44 -11.15 -0.78 -3.44
CA THR A 44 -11.81 -1.89 -2.76
C THR A 44 -11.30 -3.22 -3.26
N PHE A 45 -10.94 -4.11 -2.33
CA PHE A 45 -10.25 -5.36 -2.63
C PHE A 45 -10.85 -6.53 -1.85
N CYS A 46 -10.83 -7.70 -2.48
CA CYS A 46 -10.90 -8.97 -1.75
C CYS A 46 -9.59 -9.19 -0.98
N GLN A 47 -9.56 -10.19 -0.09
CA GLN A 47 -8.35 -10.45 0.68
C GLN A 47 -7.11 -10.72 -0.20
N PRO A 48 -7.10 -11.60 -1.22
CA PRO A 48 -5.87 -11.83 -1.99
C PRO A 48 -5.34 -10.59 -2.72
N CYS A 49 -6.21 -9.87 -3.47
CA CYS A 49 -5.78 -8.70 -4.25
C CYS A 49 -5.30 -7.54 -3.35
N GLY A 50 -5.90 -7.38 -2.17
CA GLY A 50 -5.43 -6.34 -1.25
C GLY A 50 -4.05 -6.63 -0.63
N GLU A 51 -3.63 -7.91 -0.55
CA GLU A 51 -2.31 -8.30 -0.04
C GLU A 51 -1.27 -7.94 -1.09
N GLU A 52 -1.58 -8.22 -2.36
CA GLU A 52 -0.78 -7.81 -3.51
C GLU A 52 -0.64 -6.28 -3.60
N PHE A 53 -1.73 -5.53 -3.43
CA PHE A 53 -1.69 -4.07 -3.34
C PHE A 53 -0.77 -3.59 -2.21
N THR A 54 -0.96 -4.13 -1.00
CA THR A 54 -0.14 -3.77 0.18
C THR A 54 1.35 -4.05 -0.06
N GLN A 55 1.69 -5.19 -0.68
CA GLN A 55 3.06 -5.54 -1.01
C GLN A 55 3.65 -4.61 -2.08
N GLY A 56 2.87 -4.22 -3.09
CA GLY A 56 3.28 -3.26 -4.10
C GLY A 56 3.66 -1.90 -3.50
N VAL A 57 2.84 -1.39 -2.58
CA VAL A 57 3.11 -0.13 -1.88
C VAL A 57 4.35 -0.25 -0.97
N ALA A 58 4.51 -1.37 -0.24
CA ALA A 58 5.68 -1.63 0.60
C ALA A 58 7.00 -1.65 -0.21
N ASN A 59 6.96 -2.27 -1.40
CA ASN A 59 8.11 -2.34 -2.30
C ASN A 59 8.51 -0.96 -2.82
N ALA A 60 7.52 -0.14 -3.21
CA ALA A 60 7.78 1.22 -3.67
C ALA A 60 8.30 2.14 -2.57
N LEU A 61 7.80 2.01 -1.34
CA LEU A 61 8.35 2.70 -0.17
C LEU A 61 9.82 2.33 0.05
N SER A 62 10.14 1.03 0.04
CA SER A 62 11.51 0.54 0.21
C SER A 62 12.45 1.04 -0.89
N ALA A 63 12.01 1.05 -2.15
CA ALA A 63 12.78 1.59 -3.26
C ALA A 63 13.03 3.10 -3.12
N THR A 64 12.02 3.86 -2.66
CA THR A 64 12.13 5.30 -2.41
C THR A 64 13.14 5.60 -1.29
N VAL A 65 13.12 4.80 -0.21
CA VAL A 65 14.08 4.92 0.89
C VAL A 65 15.51 4.66 0.40
N THR A 66 15.74 3.57 -0.34
CA THR A 66 17.05 3.23 -0.90
C THR A 66 17.59 4.35 -1.81
N ALA A 67 16.74 4.91 -2.68
CA ALA A 67 17.12 6.02 -3.55
C ALA A 67 17.47 7.28 -2.74
N ALA A 68 16.67 7.64 -1.74
CA ALA A 68 16.92 8.79 -0.88
C ALA A 68 18.21 8.66 -0.07
N THR A 69 18.53 7.44 0.42
CA THR A 69 19.79 7.18 1.12
C THR A 69 21.01 7.29 0.21
N TYR A 70 20.88 6.83 -1.04
CA TYR A 70 21.97 6.87 -2.01
C TYR A 70 22.32 8.32 -2.40
N VAL A 71 21.32 9.16 -2.68
CA VAL A 71 21.52 10.59 -2.98
C VAL A 71 22.22 11.32 -1.84
N ARG A 72 21.90 10.98 -0.58
CA ARG A 72 22.54 11.59 0.60
C ARG A 72 24.01 11.22 0.75
N GLN A 73 24.44 10.04 0.28
CA GLN A 73 25.82 9.58 0.35
C GLN A 73 26.72 10.16 -0.75
N GLN A 74 26.16 10.65 -1.86
CA GLN A 74 26.95 11.24 -2.96
C GLN A 74 27.24 12.73 -2.79
N HIS A 75 26.62 13.38 -1.79
CA HIS A 75 26.86 14.78 -1.43
C HIS A 75 27.66 14.94 -0.13
N GLN A 76 28.30 13.86 0.35
CA GLN A 76 29.28 13.85 1.43
C GLN A 76 30.63 13.40 0.88
#